data_AF-A0A914QWE0-F1
#
_entry.id   AF-A0A914QWE0-F1
#
_cell.length_a   1.000
_cell.length_b   1.000
_cell.length_c   1.000
_cell.angle_alpha   90.00
_cell.angle_beta   90.00
_cell.angle_gamma   90.00
#
_symmetry.space_group_name_H-M   'P 1'
#
loop_
_entity.id
_entity.type
_entity.pdbx_description
1 polymer ?
#
loop_
_entity_poly.entity_id
_entity_poly.type
_entity_poly.pdbx_seq_one_letter_code
_entity_poly.pdbx_strand_id
1 'polypeptide(L)'
;MCKKGFEPNCSNAQNSGLHRNGTFQEFALVKATEAPKIPAGVDLAKVAPILCAGVTVYRGLKESNVRPGEIIAINGAGGGLGSLAIQYAKAMGMEVIAVCKGVNQEEHVKRLGADHFVDVDTSEDVVKEVIEVRFCGVWRHGPTRGVL
;
A
#
# COMPACT_ATOMS: atom_id res chain seq x y z
N MET A 1 14.91 -19.61 5.38
CA MET A 1 14.14 -18.36 5.24
C MET A 1 14.95 -17.13 5.62
N CYS A 2 15.49 -17.04 6.85
CA CYS A 2 16.20 -15.84 7.32
C CYS A 2 17.38 -15.40 6.43
N LYS A 3 18.25 -16.31 5.98
CA LYS A 3 19.37 -15.96 5.08
C LYS A 3 18.95 -15.46 3.69
N LYS A 4 17.66 -15.58 3.34
CA LYS A 4 17.12 -15.21 2.02
C LYS A 4 16.29 -13.91 2.07
N GLY A 5 16.25 -13.19 3.19
CA GLY A 5 15.40 -11.99 3.33
C GLY A 5 13.91 -12.29 3.53
N PHE A 6 13.59 -13.51 3.97
CA PHE A 6 12.24 -13.94 4.34
C PHE A 6 12.17 -14.22 5.84
N GLU A 7 12.76 -13.35 6.64
CA GLU A 7 12.74 -13.40 8.11
C GLU A 7 11.30 -13.48 8.70
N PRO A 8 10.27 -12.84 8.12
CA PRO A 8 8.89 -13.00 8.59
C PRO A 8 8.38 -14.45 8.58
N ASN A 9 8.97 -15.32 7.76
CA ASN A 9 8.59 -16.74 7.63
C ASN A 9 9.50 -17.65 8.50
N CYS A 10 10.26 -17.09 9.44
CA CYS A 10 11.05 -17.87 10.38
C CYS A 10 10.15 -18.65 11.35
N SER A 11 10.42 -19.94 11.55
CA SER A 11 9.71 -20.76 12.56
C SER A 11 9.87 -20.25 13.98
N ASN A 12 10.96 -19.50 14.24
CA ASN A 12 11.30 -18.95 15.55
C ASN A 12 11.12 -17.42 15.56
N ALA A 13 10.26 -16.85 14.71
CA ALA A 13 10.01 -15.41 14.64
C ALA A 13 9.55 -14.84 16.00
N GLN A 14 10.08 -13.67 16.37
CA GLN A 14 9.80 -13.00 17.65
C GLN A 14 9.13 -11.64 17.40
N ASN A 15 7.81 -11.65 17.23
CA ASN A 15 7.02 -10.44 17.00
C ASN A 15 6.94 -9.56 18.26
N SER A 16 7.31 -8.28 18.12
CA SER A 16 7.16 -7.27 19.16
C SER A 16 5.68 -7.00 19.47
N GLY A 17 5.31 -6.98 20.74
CA GLY A 17 3.92 -6.84 21.18
C GLY A 17 3.10 -8.14 21.16
N LEU A 18 3.71 -9.28 20.82
CA LEU A 18 3.07 -10.59 20.86
C LEU A 18 3.90 -11.61 21.65
N HIS A 19 5.13 -11.88 21.19
CA HIS A 19 6.03 -12.85 21.84
C HIS A 19 7.00 -12.17 22.84
N ARG A 20 7.25 -10.87 22.64
CA ARG A 20 8.09 -10.02 23.48
C ARG A 20 7.42 -8.68 23.70
N ASN A 21 7.79 -7.95 24.75
CA ASN A 21 7.25 -6.63 25.05
C ASN A 21 7.37 -5.67 23.85
N GLY A 22 6.30 -4.89 23.62
CA GLY A 22 6.14 -4.05 22.44
C GLY A 22 6.53 -2.60 22.65
N THR A 23 5.81 -1.69 21.99
CA THR A 23 6.17 -0.26 21.90
C THR A 23 5.30 0.66 22.77
N PHE A 24 4.35 0.14 23.54
CA PHE A 24 3.50 0.94 24.44
C PHE A 24 4.16 1.13 25.82
N GLN A 25 5.36 1.70 25.82
CA GLN A 25 6.20 1.93 27.00
C GLN A 25 7.28 2.97 26.66
N GLU A 26 7.87 3.62 27.68
CA GLU A 26 8.92 4.63 27.47
C GLU A 26 10.24 4.02 26.96
N PHE A 27 10.52 2.76 27.31
CA PHE A 27 11.74 2.05 26.92
C PHE A 27 11.42 0.64 26.42
N ALA A 28 12.00 0.23 25.29
CA ALA A 28 11.81 -1.11 24.74
C ALA A 28 13.14 -1.71 24.28
N LEU A 29 13.31 -3.02 24.50
CA LEU A 29 14.45 -3.76 23.96
C LEU A 29 14.14 -4.20 22.53
N VAL A 30 15.08 -3.93 21.61
CA VAL A 30 14.99 -4.36 20.22
C VAL A 30 16.31 -4.99 19.80
N LYS A 31 16.23 -6.03 18.95
CA LYS A 31 17.43 -6.61 18.34
C LYS A 31 18.01 -5.58 17.36
N ALA A 32 19.28 -5.22 17.52
CA ALA A 32 19.93 -4.20 16.70
C ALA A 32 19.84 -4.48 15.18
N THR A 33 19.80 -5.76 14.78
CA THR A 33 19.67 -6.15 13.36
C THR A 33 18.28 -5.97 12.79
N GLU A 34 17.25 -5.84 13.64
CA GLU A 34 15.84 -5.66 13.26
C GLU A 34 15.38 -4.20 13.43
N ALA A 35 16.19 -3.37 14.10
CA ALA A 35 15.86 -1.98 14.35
C ALA A 35 15.96 -1.16 13.04
N PRO A 36 14.87 -0.48 12.61
CA PRO A 36 14.91 0.37 11.44
C PRO A 36 15.81 1.57 11.71
N LYS A 37 16.68 1.90 10.74
CA LYS A 37 17.50 3.11 10.79
C LYS A 37 16.67 4.28 10.27
N ILE A 38 16.10 5.06 11.20
CA ILE A 38 15.32 6.25 10.87
C ILE A 38 16.28 7.39 10.52
N PRO A 39 16.16 8.05 9.35
CA PRO A 39 17.00 9.19 8.97
C PRO A 39 16.88 10.34 9.98
N ALA A 40 17.94 11.15 10.11
CA ALA A 40 17.89 12.34 10.95
C ALA A 40 16.94 13.40 10.36
N GLY A 41 16.32 14.21 11.23
CA GLY A 41 15.47 15.35 10.83
C GLY A 41 14.04 15.00 10.44
N VAL A 42 13.61 13.74 10.57
CA VAL A 42 12.22 13.34 10.36
C VAL A 42 11.42 13.34 11.66
N ASP A 43 10.15 13.69 11.56
CA ASP A 43 9.20 13.62 12.68
C ASP A 43 8.90 12.16 13.02
N LEU A 44 9.32 11.74 14.22
CA LEU A 44 9.14 10.36 14.69
C LEU A 44 7.67 9.96 14.82
N ALA A 45 6.77 10.89 15.16
CA ALA A 45 5.35 10.61 15.27
C ALA A 45 4.75 10.26 13.91
N LYS A 46 5.20 10.94 12.85
CA LYS A 46 4.76 10.67 11.46
C LYS A 46 5.40 9.41 10.87
N VAL A 47 6.61 9.05 11.30
CA VAL A 47 7.30 7.84 10.85
C VAL A 47 6.74 6.57 11.49
N ALA A 48 6.26 6.63 12.74
CA ALA A 48 5.72 5.48 13.45
C ALA A 48 4.74 4.60 12.62
N PRO A 49 3.70 5.14 11.94
CA PRO A 49 2.80 4.31 11.11
C PRO A 49 3.47 3.69 9.89
N ILE A 50 4.56 4.27 9.39
CA ILE A 50 5.32 3.74 8.25
C ILE A 50 6.00 2.41 8.62
N LEU A 51 6.39 2.24 9.89
CA LEU A 51 7.08 1.04 10.38
C LEU A 51 6.20 -0.23 10.38
N CYS A 52 4.90 -0.11 10.16
CA CYS A 52 3.99 -1.24 10.00
C CYS A 52 3.20 -1.13 8.69
N ALA A 53 2.25 -0.20 8.61
CA ALA A 53 1.38 -0.05 7.45
C ALA A 53 2.19 0.33 6.20
N GLY A 54 3.15 1.24 6.33
CA GLY A 54 3.97 1.69 5.21
C GLY A 54 4.81 0.58 4.59
N VAL A 55 5.62 -0.12 5.39
CA VAL A 55 6.44 -1.24 4.90
C VAL A 55 5.61 -2.39 4.34
N THR A 56 4.43 -2.67 4.93
CA THR A 56 3.51 -3.72 4.48
C THR A 56 3.00 -3.41 3.08
N VAL A 57 2.50 -2.19 2.89
CA VAL A 57 1.97 -1.73 1.60
C VAL A 57 3.08 -1.67 0.55
N TYR A 58 4.24 -1.11 0.90
CA TYR A 58 5.38 -1.06 -0.02
C TYR A 58 5.80 -2.45 -0.50
N ARG A 59 5.83 -3.44 0.40
CA ARG A 59 6.09 -4.83 0.01
C ARG A 59 4.99 -5.39 -0.87
N GLY A 60 3.72 -5.17 -0.53
CA GLY A 60 2.58 -5.61 -1.34
C GLY A 60 2.61 -5.06 -2.77
N LEU A 61 2.95 -3.77 -2.93
CA LEU A 61 3.13 -3.14 -4.24
C LEU A 61 4.30 -3.74 -5.04
N LYS A 62 5.36 -4.21 -4.39
CA LYS A 62 6.45 -4.91 -5.09
C LYS A 62 6.05 -6.33 -5.49
N GLU A 63 5.30 -7.04 -4.65
CA GLU A 63 4.84 -8.40 -4.93
C GLU A 63 3.74 -8.44 -6.00
N SER A 64 3.02 -7.34 -6.24
CA SER A 64 2.04 -7.24 -7.33
C SER A 64 2.67 -7.35 -8.73
N ASN A 65 3.98 -7.10 -8.85
CA ASN A 65 4.73 -7.02 -10.11
C ASN A 65 4.19 -6.00 -11.13
N VAL A 66 3.33 -5.08 -10.70
CA VAL A 66 2.89 -3.95 -11.52
C VAL A 66 4.08 -3.02 -11.76
N ARG A 67 4.24 -2.56 -13.00
CA ARG A 67 5.35 -1.71 -13.43
C ARG A 67 4.91 -0.25 -13.52
N PRO A 68 5.87 0.70 -13.54
CA PRO A 68 5.56 2.09 -13.85
C PRO A 68 4.81 2.19 -15.20
N GLY A 69 3.75 3.00 -15.23
CA GLY A 69 2.84 3.15 -16.37
C GLY A 69 1.74 2.09 -16.45
N GLU A 70 1.78 1.03 -15.65
CA GLU A 70 0.69 0.06 -15.53
C GLU A 70 -0.30 0.47 -14.43
N ILE A 71 -1.50 -0.09 -14.52
CA ILE A 71 -2.62 0.21 -13.62
C ILE A 71 -2.58 -0.73 -12.41
N ILE A 72 -2.82 -0.19 -11.21
CA ILE A 72 -3.06 -0.94 -9.99
C ILE A 72 -4.39 -0.53 -9.35
N ALA A 73 -5.19 -1.51 -8.96
CA ALA A 73 -6.40 -1.30 -8.17
C ALA A 73 -6.11 -1.49 -6.69
N ILE A 74 -6.50 -0.51 -5.87
CA ILE A 74 -6.34 -0.53 -4.41
C ILE A 74 -7.73 -0.68 -3.79
N ASN A 75 -8.03 -1.86 -3.28
CA ASN A 75 -9.25 -2.11 -2.52
C ASN A 75 -9.11 -1.64 -1.07
N GLY A 76 -10.09 -0.91 -0.55
CA GLY A 76 -10.01 -0.25 0.75
C GLY A 76 -9.16 1.02 0.72
N ALA A 77 -9.11 1.70 -0.44
CA ALA A 77 -8.26 2.87 -0.69
C ALA A 77 -8.43 4.03 0.32
N GLY A 78 -9.65 4.26 0.82
CA GLY A 78 -9.95 5.30 1.81
C GLY A 78 -9.45 5.01 3.24
N GLY A 79 -8.98 3.79 3.51
CA GLY A 79 -8.49 3.39 4.84
C GLY A 79 -7.04 3.80 5.13
N GLY A 80 -6.53 3.43 6.31
CA GLY A 80 -5.16 3.75 6.72
C GLY A 80 -4.07 3.16 5.82
N LEU A 81 -4.18 1.87 5.47
CA LEU A 81 -3.26 1.24 4.52
C LEU A 81 -3.49 1.76 3.09
N GLY A 82 -4.75 1.88 2.67
CA GLY A 82 -5.12 2.35 1.34
C GLY A 82 -4.56 3.74 1.04
N SER A 83 -4.62 4.64 2.02
CA SER A 83 -4.09 6.00 1.88
C SER A 83 -2.58 6.02 1.65
N LEU A 84 -1.82 5.12 2.29
CA LEU A 84 -0.38 4.94 2.03
C LEU A 84 -0.14 4.24 0.69
N ALA A 85 -1.00 3.30 0.32
CA ALA A 85 -0.90 2.54 -0.92
C ALA A 85 -1.05 3.43 -2.15
N ILE A 86 -2.01 4.37 -2.13
CA ILE A 86 -2.17 5.35 -3.21
C ILE A 86 -0.88 6.15 -3.35
N GLN A 87 -0.39 6.74 -2.27
CA GLN A 87 0.80 7.60 -2.31
C GLN A 87 2.05 6.84 -2.78
N TYR A 88 2.27 5.61 -2.31
CA TYR A 88 3.40 4.80 -2.77
C TYR A 88 3.25 4.35 -4.22
N ALA A 89 2.07 3.90 -4.65
CA ALA A 89 1.84 3.50 -6.02
C ALA A 89 2.08 4.67 -6.99
N LYS A 90 1.61 5.88 -6.64
CA LYS A 90 1.89 7.09 -7.42
C LYS A 90 3.37 7.45 -7.43
N ALA A 91 4.06 7.40 -6.29
CA ALA A 91 5.50 7.62 -6.24
C ALA A 91 6.30 6.56 -7.02
N MET A 92 5.77 5.35 -7.18
CA MET A 92 6.32 4.27 -8.00
C MET A 92 5.95 4.38 -9.49
N GLY A 93 5.20 5.41 -9.89
CA GLY A 93 4.84 5.68 -11.28
C GLY A 93 3.68 4.84 -11.81
N MET A 94 2.86 4.26 -10.94
CA MET A 94 1.66 3.49 -11.33
C MET A 94 0.45 4.42 -11.54
N GLU A 95 -0.50 3.96 -12.33
CA GLU A 95 -1.84 4.54 -12.40
C GLU A 95 -2.75 3.83 -11.38
N VAL A 96 -3.47 4.59 -10.56
CA VAL A 96 -4.15 4.09 -9.37
C VAL A 96 -5.65 4.18 -9.51
N ILE A 97 -6.32 3.03 -9.40
CA ILE A 97 -7.77 2.93 -9.22
C ILE A 97 -8.04 2.76 -7.72
N ALA A 98 -8.66 3.76 -7.10
CA ALA A 98 -9.09 3.69 -5.71
C ALA A 98 -10.48 3.07 -5.62
N VAL A 99 -10.58 1.91 -4.99
CA VAL A 99 -11.86 1.22 -4.72
C VAL A 99 -12.13 1.31 -3.24
N CYS A 100 -13.16 2.05 -2.84
CA CYS A 100 -13.61 2.10 -1.44
C CYS A 100 -15.03 2.64 -1.32
N LYS A 101 -15.58 2.54 -0.11
CA LYS A 101 -16.92 3.02 0.23
C LYS A 101 -16.86 4.20 1.18
N GLY A 102 -17.92 5.00 1.21
CA GLY A 102 -18.16 6.02 2.22
C GLY A 102 -18.22 7.44 1.70
N VAL A 103 -18.90 8.27 2.49
CA VAL A 103 -19.14 9.69 2.19
C VAL A 103 -17.82 10.45 2.01
N ASN A 104 -17.72 11.22 0.93
CA ASN A 104 -16.56 12.07 0.60
C ASN A 104 -15.23 11.33 0.40
N GLN A 105 -15.25 10.01 0.17
CA GLN A 105 -14.01 9.27 -0.11
C GLN A 105 -13.38 9.65 -1.44
N GLU A 106 -14.18 9.99 -2.46
CA GLU A 106 -13.68 10.40 -3.77
C GLU A 106 -12.68 11.56 -3.67
N GLU A 107 -13.06 12.64 -2.98
CA GLU A 107 -12.21 13.82 -2.82
C GLU A 107 -10.94 13.46 -2.01
N HIS A 108 -11.09 12.64 -0.97
CA HIS A 108 -9.97 12.18 -0.15
C HIS A 108 -8.94 11.40 -0.97
N VAL A 109 -9.36 10.36 -1.68
CA VAL A 109 -8.42 9.51 -2.45
C VAL A 109 -7.83 10.25 -3.65
N LYS A 110 -8.57 11.16 -4.28
CA LYS A 110 -8.04 12.03 -5.35
C LYS A 110 -6.96 12.97 -4.83
N ARG A 111 -7.13 13.58 -3.64
CA ARG A 111 -6.09 14.39 -2.99
C ARG A 111 -4.81 13.60 -2.70
N LEU A 112 -4.93 12.31 -2.42
CA LEU A 112 -3.80 11.41 -2.21
C LEU A 112 -3.12 10.96 -3.52
N GLY A 113 -3.75 11.21 -4.67
CA GLY A 113 -3.21 10.96 -6.00
C GLY A 113 -3.87 9.83 -6.77
N ALA A 114 -5.02 9.29 -6.34
CA ALA A 114 -5.76 8.32 -7.14
C ALA A 114 -6.20 8.93 -8.49
N ASP A 115 -6.01 8.20 -9.58
CA ASP A 115 -6.38 8.64 -10.92
C ASP A 115 -7.87 8.35 -11.19
N HIS A 116 -8.37 7.24 -10.66
CA HIS A 116 -9.75 6.80 -10.78
C HIS A 116 -10.33 6.44 -9.41
N PHE A 117 -11.65 6.56 -9.29
CA PHE A 117 -12.39 6.21 -8.09
C PHE A 117 -13.58 5.33 -8.45
N VAL A 118 -13.74 4.22 -7.73
CA VAL A 118 -14.89 3.31 -7.83
C VAL A 118 -15.52 3.24 -6.44
N ASP A 119 -16.76 3.73 -6.35
CA ASP A 119 -17.52 3.76 -5.11
C ASP A 119 -18.28 2.45 -4.93
N VAL A 120 -17.92 1.71 -3.89
CA VAL A 120 -18.53 0.40 -3.59
C VAL A 120 -19.98 0.55 -3.10
N ASP A 121 -20.39 1.71 -2.57
CA ASP A 121 -21.77 1.90 -2.09
C ASP A 121 -22.76 2.18 -3.23
N THR A 122 -22.29 2.76 -4.35
CA THR A 122 -23.14 3.16 -5.48
C THR A 122 -22.96 2.30 -6.72
N SER A 123 -21.88 1.51 -6.80
CA SER A 123 -21.64 0.60 -7.92
C SER A 123 -22.56 -0.63 -7.87
N GLU A 124 -23.17 -0.97 -9.01
CA GLU A 124 -23.90 -2.22 -9.20
C GLU A 124 -22.95 -3.42 -9.43
N ASP A 125 -21.79 -3.18 -10.03
CA ASP A 125 -20.76 -4.17 -10.32
C ASP A 125 -19.36 -3.53 -10.32
N VAL A 126 -18.72 -3.56 -9.16
CA VAL A 126 -17.36 -3.01 -8.93
C VAL A 126 -16.32 -3.64 -9.86
N VAL A 127 -16.47 -4.94 -10.18
CA VAL A 127 -15.50 -5.65 -11.02
C VAL A 127 -15.58 -5.12 -12.44
N LYS A 128 -16.80 -4.98 -12.96
CA LYS A 128 -17.03 -4.42 -14.29
C LYS A 128 -16.49 -2.99 -14.41
N GLU A 129 -16.76 -2.12 -13.43
CA GLU A 129 -16.27 -0.74 -13.45
C GLU A 129 -14.74 -0.67 -13.44
N VAL A 130 -14.05 -1.46 -12.61
CA VAL A 130 -12.58 -1.52 -12.61
C VAL A 130 -12.03 -1.99 -13.95
N ILE A 131 -12.68 -2.96 -14.59
CA ILE A 131 -12.30 -3.45 -15.92
C ILE A 131 -12.51 -2.36 -16.99
N GLU A 132 -13.61 -1.61 -16.94
CA GLU A 132 -13.88 -0.53 -17.90
C GLU A 132 -12.89 0.62 -17.78
N VAL A 133 -12.49 0.99 -16.56
CA VAL A 133 -11.43 1.97 -16.30
C VAL A 133 -10.11 1.54 -16.95
N ARG A 134 -9.75 0.25 -16.82
CA ARG A 134 -8.55 -0.30 -17.48
C ARG A 134 -8.57 -0.06 -18.99
N PHE A 135 -9.72 -0.24 -19.64
CA PHE A 135 -9.83 -0.06 -21.09
C PHE A 135 -9.67 1.40 -21.53
N CYS A 136 -10.08 2.38 -20.72
CA CYS A 136 -9.87 3.80 -21.03
C CYS A 136 -8.38 4.19 -20.94
N GLY A 137 -7.64 3.65 -19.97
CA GLY A 137 -6.19 3.90 -19.80
C GLY A 137 -5.32 3.26 -20.89
N VAL A 138 -5.69 2.07 -21.38
CA VAL A 138 -4.96 1.32 -22.43
C VAL A 138 -4.88 2.08 -23.77
N TRP A 139 -5.78 3.02 -24.04
CA TRP A 139 -5.73 3.85 -25.26
C TRP A 139 -4.86 5.12 -25.12
N ARG A 140 -4.43 5.50 -23.90
CA ARG A 140 -3.58 6.69 -23.67
C ARG A 140 -2.08 6.41 -23.87
N HIS A 141 -1.65 5.18 -23.65
CA HIS A 141 -0.28 4.73 -23.87
C HIS A 141 -0.34 3.51 -24.79
N GLY A 142 0.19 3.61 -26.02
CA GLY A 142 0.01 2.64 -27.11
C GLY A 142 0.23 1.16 -26.74
N PRO A 143 -0.09 0.22 -27.65
CA PRO A 143 -0.63 -1.11 -27.34
C PRO A 143 0.29 -1.94 -26.44
N THR A 144 0.10 -1.88 -25.12
CA THR A 144 0.72 -2.80 -24.16
C THR A 144 -0.21 -3.99 -23.94
N ARG A 145 0.24 -5.13 -24.48
CA ARG A 145 -0.31 -6.48 -24.38
C ARG A 145 -1.28 -6.71 -23.21
N GLY A 146 -2.55 -6.94 -23.56
CA GLY A 146 -3.50 -7.62 -22.70
C GLY A 146 -3.01 -9.02 -22.37
N VAL A 147 -3.00 -9.35 -21.08
CA VAL A 147 -3.04 -10.73 -20.61
C VAL A 147 -4.42 -10.91 -20.00
N LEU A 148 -5.13 -11.91 -20.55
CA LEU A 148 -6.34 -12.54 -20.04
C LEU A 148 -6.02 -13.36 -18.80
#